data_AF-A0AA39QNE0-F1
#
_entry.id   AF-A0AA39QNE0-F1
#
_cell.length_a   1.000
_cell.length_b   1.000
_cell.length_c   1.000
_cell.angle_alpha   90.00
_cell.angle_beta   90.00
_cell.angle_gamma   90.00
#
_symmetry.space_group_name_H-M   'P 1'
#
loop_
_entity.id
_entity.type
_entity.pdbx_description
1 polymer ?
#
loop_
_entity_poly.entity_id
_entity_poly.type
_entity_poly.pdbx_seq_one_letter_code
_entity_poly.pdbx_strand_id
1 'polypeptide(L)'
;MTTVTKRKLLVLDLNGALLFRPKHRKSRTCHSRPYLSTFTSFLFHPTTRQWLDTMVWSSAQPKNVGWMVERAFGQHVDKLKLVWTRDQMGLTKAEYGRKTQTTKDLSRVWTSLDDFSGKNTILLDDSPSKARLQPYNHICVEEYTCSARGAVEKGDDLVVKMSSLSLGADVDDETLLAVIGILDCIKSEDDVAKWVKGGGLSSGKIAEVSQWYTNSDILHDWARLGKEALDALPQAESVAV
;
A
#
# COMPACT_ATOMS: atom_id res chain seq x y z
N MET A 1 4.16 0.80 34.45
CA MET A 1 5.21 0.47 33.47
C MET A 1 4.74 0.94 32.11
N THR A 2 5.33 2.00 31.56
CA THR A 2 5.06 2.44 30.18
C THR A 2 5.67 1.41 29.24
N THR A 3 4.84 0.61 28.58
CA THR A 3 5.29 -0.27 27.50
C THR A 3 5.85 0.61 26.39
N VAL A 4 7.16 0.52 26.12
CA VAL A 4 7.74 1.18 24.94
C VAL A 4 7.13 0.49 23.73
N THR A 5 6.28 1.22 22.99
CA THR A 5 5.69 0.71 21.76
C THR A 5 6.80 0.52 20.73
N LYS A 6 6.98 -0.72 20.25
CA LYS A 6 7.98 -1.02 19.23
C LYS A 6 7.57 -0.35 17.92
N ARG A 7 8.38 0.59 17.44
CA ARG A 7 8.18 1.25 16.14
C ARG A 7 8.13 0.24 15.00
N LYS A 8 7.21 0.46 14.07
CA LYS A 8 7.04 -0.26 12.80
C LYS A 8 7.31 0.68 11.63
N LEU A 9 7.78 0.15 10.52
CA LEU A 9 7.94 0.87 9.26
C LEU A 9 7.05 0.25 8.18
N LEU A 10 6.24 1.09 7.54
CA LEU A 10 5.51 0.75 6.32
C LEU A 10 6.19 1.39 5.11
N VAL A 11 6.63 0.56 4.17
CA VAL A 11 7.18 0.95 2.88
C VAL A 11 6.08 0.82 1.83
N LEU A 12 5.68 1.92 1.23
CA LEU A 12 4.55 1.96 0.29
C LEU A 12 5.03 1.98 -1.17
N ASP A 13 4.55 1.05 -1.99
CA ASP A 13 4.50 1.32 -3.43
C ASP A 13 3.45 2.37 -3.78
N LEU A 14 3.54 2.94 -4.98
CA LEU A 14 2.56 3.91 -5.47
C LEU A 14 1.67 3.29 -6.55
N ASN A 15 2.20 3.15 -7.76
CA ASN A 15 1.44 2.76 -8.93
C ASN A 15 1.15 1.27 -8.92
N GLY A 16 -0.13 0.89 -8.89
CA GLY A 16 -0.58 -0.49 -8.77
C GLY A 16 -1.00 -0.83 -7.33
N ALA A 17 -0.49 -0.13 -6.31
CA ALA A 17 -0.86 -0.37 -4.92
C ALA A 17 -1.86 0.68 -4.38
N LEU A 18 -1.49 1.97 -4.41
CA LEU A 18 -2.26 3.07 -3.84
C LEU A 18 -3.03 3.89 -4.90
N LEU A 19 -2.52 3.88 -6.13
CA LEU A 19 -3.07 4.65 -7.24
C LEU A 19 -2.75 3.98 -8.56
N PHE A 20 -3.48 4.37 -9.59
CA PHE A 20 -3.25 3.98 -10.97
C PHE A 20 -2.83 5.20 -11.79
N ARG A 21 -1.67 5.13 -12.46
CA ARG A 21 -1.22 6.10 -13.45
C ARG A 21 -1.32 5.51 -14.87
N PRO A 22 -2.19 6.05 -15.73
CA PRO A 22 -2.25 5.65 -17.15
C PRO A 22 -0.90 5.88 -17.87
N LYS A 23 -0.49 4.94 -18.72
CA LYS A 23 0.81 4.98 -19.42
C LYS A 23 0.88 6.00 -20.57
N HIS A 24 -0.24 6.28 -21.24
CA HIS A 24 -0.27 6.99 -22.53
C HIS A 24 -0.90 8.39 -22.47
N ARG A 25 -1.08 8.97 -21.28
CA ARG A 25 -1.60 10.34 -21.17
C ARG A 25 -0.46 11.32 -20.94
N LYS A 26 -0.39 12.36 -21.80
CA LYS A 26 0.49 13.53 -21.62
C LYS A 26 0.13 14.34 -20.35
N SER A 27 -0.95 14.00 -19.67
CA SER A 27 -1.45 14.65 -18.46
C SER A 27 -0.91 13.97 -17.20
N ARG A 28 -0.61 14.76 -16.15
CA ARG A 28 -0.30 14.29 -14.79
C ARG A 28 -1.56 13.74 -14.10
N THR A 29 -2.17 12.73 -14.71
CA THR A 29 -3.35 12.05 -14.19
C THR A 29 -2.92 10.80 -13.43
N CYS A 30 -3.37 10.68 -12.20
CA CYS A 30 -3.50 9.39 -11.54
C CYS A 30 -4.88 9.29 -10.88
N HIS A 31 -5.32 8.06 -10.68
CA HIS A 31 -6.58 7.75 -10.04
C HIS A 31 -6.25 7.08 -8.71
N SER A 32 -6.72 7.66 -7.62
CA SER A 32 -6.53 7.09 -6.29
C SER A 32 -7.32 5.80 -6.16
N ARG A 33 -6.75 4.79 -5.52
CA ARG A 33 -7.49 3.60 -5.11
C ARG A 33 -8.59 4.00 -4.11
N PRO A 34 -9.76 3.33 -4.12
CA PRO A 34 -10.80 3.58 -3.11
C PRO A 34 -10.22 3.53 -1.68
N TYR A 35 -10.76 4.38 -0.81
CA TYR A 35 -10.30 4.57 0.56
C TYR A 35 -8.88 5.13 0.74
N LEU A 36 -8.19 5.61 -0.31
CA LEU A 36 -6.84 6.20 -0.14
C LEU A 36 -6.81 7.35 0.86
N SER A 37 -7.81 8.24 0.86
CA SER A 37 -7.89 9.35 1.83
C SER A 37 -8.10 8.85 3.26
N THR A 38 -8.88 7.78 3.44
CA THR A 38 -9.11 7.14 4.74
C THR A 38 -7.81 6.48 5.23
N PHE A 39 -7.15 5.75 4.35
CA PHE A 39 -5.87 5.10 4.61
C PHE A 39 -4.79 6.11 5.02
N THR A 40 -4.65 7.22 4.29
CA THR A 40 -3.67 8.25 4.63
C THR A 40 -4.03 8.94 5.95
N SER A 41 -5.31 9.20 6.20
CA SER A 41 -5.76 9.73 7.51
C SER A 41 -5.39 8.79 8.65
N PHE A 42 -5.59 7.48 8.49
CA PHE A 42 -5.15 6.47 9.45
C PHE A 42 -3.64 6.49 9.69
N LEU A 43 -2.83 6.43 8.62
CA LEU A 43 -1.36 6.41 8.72
C LEU A 43 -0.79 7.63 9.44
N PHE A 44 -1.38 8.80 9.22
CA PHE A 44 -0.91 10.07 9.78
C PHE A 44 -1.66 10.55 11.00
N HIS A 45 -2.63 9.78 11.50
CA HIS A 45 -3.30 10.05 12.76
C HIS A 45 -2.27 10.11 13.91
N PRO A 46 -2.38 11.05 14.87
CA PRO A 46 -1.42 11.16 15.98
C PRO A 46 -1.16 9.85 16.71
N THR A 47 -2.23 9.09 17.01
CA THR A 47 -2.13 7.76 17.67
C THR A 47 -1.38 6.75 16.81
N THR A 48 -1.67 6.68 15.51
CA THR A 48 -0.99 5.73 14.60
C THR A 48 0.49 6.06 14.47
N ARG A 49 0.81 7.35 14.35
CA ARG A 49 2.20 7.82 14.26
C ARG A 49 3.03 7.59 15.52
N GLN A 50 2.43 7.20 16.65
CA GLN A 50 3.18 6.80 17.86
C GLN A 50 3.84 5.42 17.72
N TRP A 51 3.40 4.59 16.78
CA TRP A 51 3.97 3.26 16.58
C TRP A 51 4.30 2.95 15.13
N LEU A 52 3.70 3.63 14.14
CA LEU A 52 3.93 3.39 12.72
C LEU A 52 4.61 4.59 12.04
N ASP A 53 5.75 4.33 11.43
CA ASP A 53 6.41 5.19 10.47
C ASP A 53 6.05 4.79 9.04
N THR A 54 6.00 5.75 8.13
CA THR A 54 5.66 5.50 6.73
C THR A 54 6.73 6.09 5.81
N MET A 55 7.12 5.33 4.79
CA MET A 55 7.94 5.82 3.68
C MET A 55 7.35 5.37 2.34
N VAL A 56 7.72 6.06 1.27
CA VAL A 56 7.39 5.66 -0.10
C VAL A 56 8.62 5.04 -0.76
N TRP A 57 8.44 3.96 -1.52
CA TRP A 57 9.45 3.46 -2.43
C TRP A 57 8.79 3.08 -3.76
N SER A 58 8.93 3.91 -4.79
CA SER A 58 8.32 3.66 -6.11
C SER A 58 9.32 3.18 -7.15
N SER A 59 8.91 2.27 -8.03
CA SER A 59 9.70 1.84 -9.20
C SER A 59 9.76 2.87 -10.35
N ALA A 60 8.99 3.96 -10.23
CA ALA A 60 8.98 5.04 -11.18
C ALA A 60 10.17 5.99 -11.00
N GLN A 61 10.57 6.65 -12.09
CA GLN A 61 11.62 7.67 -12.08
C GLN A 61 11.22 8.90 -11.24
N PRO A 62 12.19 9.65 -10.68
CA PRO A 62 11.93 10.77 -9.77
C PRO A 62 10.91 11.80 -10.29
N LYS A 63 11.02 12.18 -11.56
CA LYS A 63 10.12 13.13 -12.23
C LYS A 63 8.64 12.76 -12.16
N ASN A 64 8.34 11.46 -12.02
CA ASN A 64 6.98 10.95 -11.94
C ASN A 64 6.53 10.75 -10.50
N VAL A 65 7.45 10.50 -9.57
CA VAL A 65 7.12 10.19 -8.17
C VAL A 65 6.61 11.42 -7.44
N GLY A 66 7.25 12.59 -7.60
CA GLY A 66 6.91 13.80 -6.84
C GLY A 66 5.42 14.14 -6.84
N TRP A 67 4.83 14.32 -8.02
CA TRP A 67 3.41 14.67 -8.13
C TRP A 67 2.45 13.52 -7.73
N MET A 68 2.88 12.25 -7.85
CA MET A 68 2.08 11.11 -7.38
C MET A 68 2.04 11.07 -5.85
N VAL A 69 3.16 11.40 -5.20
CA VAL A 69 3.28 11.53 -3.74
C VAL A 69 2.43 12.69 -3.24
N GLU A 70 2.53 13.86 -3.87
CA GLU A 70 1.67 15.02 -3.54
C GLU A 70 0.18 14.66 -3.65
N ARG A 71 -0.22 13.94 -4.70
CA ARG A 71 -1.61 13.54 -4.91
C ARG A 71 -2.09 12.46 -3.93
N ALA A 72 -1.21 11.56 -3.51
CA ALA A 72 -1.57 10.50 -2.56
C ALA A 72 -1.61 11.03 -1.12
N PHE A 73 -0.65 11.86 -0.72
CA PHE A 73 -0.43 12.22 0.68
C PHE A 73 -0.75 13.68 1.03
N GLY A 74 -0.84 14.58 0.05
CA GLY A 74 -1.23 15.97 0.26
C GLY A 74 -0.42 16.68 1.35
N GLN A 75 -1.10 17.15 2.39
CA GLN A 75 -0.49 17.82 3.55
C GLN A 75 0.35 16.89 4.46
N HIS A 76 0.49 15.61 4.12
CA HIS A 76 1.26 14.63 4.89
C HIS A 76 2.59 14.23 4.24
N VAL A 77 2.93 14.83 3.09
CA VAL A 77 4.17 14.51 2.37
C VAL A 77 5.41 14.75 3.25
N ASP A 78 5.42 15.83 4.02
CA ASP A 78 6.48 16.20 4.98
C ASP A 78 6.58 15.23 6.17
N LYS A 79 5.54 14.44 6.43
CA LYS A 79 5.49 13.45 7.52
C LYS A 79 6.04 12.08 7.11
N LEU A 80 6.33 11.85 5.83
CA LEU A 80 6.97 10.63 5.34
C LEU A 80 8.43 10.60 5.80
N LYS A 81 8.90 9.46 6.32
CA LYS A 81 10.31 9.26 6.72
C LYS A 81 11.25 9.47 5.54
N LEU A 82 10.91 8.86 4.40
CA LEU A 82 11.68 8.90 3.15
C LEU A 82 10.75 8.77 1.95
N VAL A 83 11.19 9.31 0.81
CA VAL A 83 10.59 9.09 -0.51
C VAL A 83 11.68 8.58 -1.44
N TRP A 84 11.64 7.28 -1.71
CA TRP A 84 12.54 6.61 -2.64
C TRP A 84 11.87 6.35 -3.98
N THR A 85 12.67 6.44 -5.02
CA THR A 85 12.28 6.26 -6.41
C THR A 85 13.16 5.21 -7.06
N ARG A 86 13.07 5.07 -8.40
CA ARG A 86 13.83 4.10 -9.18
C ARG A 86 15.35 4.16 -8.97
N ASP A 87 15.90 5.33 -8.65
CA ASP A 87 17.32 5.54 -8.40
C ASP A 87 17.83 4.85 -7.13
N GLN A 88 16.97 4.61 -6.13
CA GLN A 88 17.30 3.81 -4.95
C GLN A 88 17.08 2.30 -5.13
N MET A 89 16.87 1.80 -6.35
CA MET A 89 16.67 0.35 -6.59
C MET A 89 17.97 -0.43 -6.84
N GLY A 90 19.13 0.23 -6.85
CA GLY A 90 20.41 -0.44 -7.13
C GLY A 90 20.57 -0.88 -8.58
N LEU A 91 19.85 -0.24 -9.51
CA LEU A 91 19.91 -0.55 -10.94
C LEU A 91 21.21 -0.05 -11.57
N THR A 92 21.76 -0.80 -12.50
CA THR A 92 22.81 -0.32 -13.39
C THR A 92 22.28 0.80 -14.30
N LYS A 93 23.18 1.61 -14.86
CA LYS A 93 22.81 2.65 -15.85
C LYS A 93 22.00 2.09 -17.02
N ALA A 94 22.30 0.86 -17.47
CA ALA A 94 21.60 0.21 -18.56
C ALA A 94 20.16 -0.19 -18.18
N GLU A 95 19.95 -0.69 -16.97
CA GLU A 95 18.63 -1.09 -16.47
C GLU A 95 17.74 0.10 -16.09
N TYR A 96 18.36 1.20 -15.65
CA TYR A 96 17.64 2.39 -15.21
C TYR A 96 16.74 2.97 -16.31
N GLY A 97 17.23 3.00 -17.56
CA GLY A 97 16.53 3.54 -18.72
C GLY A 97 15.54 2.58 -19.42
N ARG A 98 15.47 1.31 -18.99
CA ARG A 98 14.67 0.27 -19.64
C ARG A 98 13.55 -0.22 -18.74
N LYS A 99 12.55 -0.89 -19.33
CA LYS A 99 11.53 -1.63 -18.58
C LYS A 99 12.16 -2.91 -18.04
N THR A 100 12.85 -2.79 -16.91
CA THR A 100 13.45 -3.90 -16.18
C THR A 100 12.59 -4.26 -14.98
N GLN A 101 12.45 -5.55 -14.70
CA GLN A 101 11.88 -6.03 -13.44
C GLN A 101 12.71 -5.52 -12.27
N THR A 102 12.07 -4.86 -11.31
CA THR A 102 12.75 -4.25 -10.16
C THR A 102 12.54 -5.07 -8.90
N THR A 103 13.50 -5.02 -7.99
CA THR A 103 13.38 -5.58 -6.64
C THR A 103 13.58 -4.47 -5.61
N LYS A 104 12.75 -4.46 -4.58
CA LYS A 104 12.83 -3.57 -3.41
C LYS A 104 13.54 -4.32 -2.29
N ASP A 105 14.87 -4.28 -2.32
CA ASP A 105 15.68 -4.89 -1.28
C ASP A 105 15.60 -4.09 0.03
N LEU A 106 14.82 -4.58 1.00
CA LEU A 106 14.61 -3.89 2.27
C LEU A 106 15.89 -3.73 3.09
N SER A 107 16.95 -4.51 2.83
CA SER A 107 18.24 -4.31 3.49
C SER A 107 18.83 -2.92 3.23
N ARG A 108 18.53 -2.31 2.07
CA ARG A 108 18.93 -0.93 1.75
C ARG A 108 18.22 0.07 2.66
N VAL A 109 16.93 -0.16 2.91
CA VAL A 109 16.11 0.66 3.82
C VAL A 109 16.68 0.58 5.23
N TRP A 110 16.98 -0.62 5.73
CA TRP A 110 17.53 -0.83 7.06
C TRP A 110 18.95 -0.26 7.23
N THR A 111 19.71 -0.18 6.14
CA THR A 111 21.01 0.53 6.14
C THR A 111 20.83 2.04 6.29
N SER A 112 19.71 2.60 5.80
CA SER A 112 19.42 4.04 5.84
C SER A 112 18.62 4.46 7.08
N LEU A 113 17.91 3.52 7.70
CA LEU A 113 17.10 3.70 8.90
C LEU A 113 17.40 2.53 9.86
N ASP A 114 18.36 2.75 10.75
CA ASP A 114 18.96 1.75 11.64
C ASP A 114 18.01 1.21 12.73
N ASP A 115 16.95 1.97 13.05
CA ASP A 115 15.88 1.53 13.95
C ASP A 115 14.99 0.40 13.37
N PHE A 116 15.16 0.05 12.09
CA PHE A 116 14.31 -0.93 11.40
C PHE A 116 15.06 -2.14 10.86
N SER A 117 14.34 -3.26 10.81
CA SER A 117 14.83 -4.56 10.36
C SER A 117 13.67 -5.40 9.81
N GLY A 118 13.95 -6.65 9.45
CA GLY A 118 12.91 -7.60 9.05
C GLY A 118 11.85 -7.87 10.12
N LYS A 119 12.10 -7.57 11.40
CA LYS A 119 11.12 -7.81 12.47
C LYS A 119 10.04 -6.75 12.57
N ASN A 120 10.28 -5.55 12.03
CA ASN A 120 9.39 -4.40 12.20
C ASN A 120 9.17 -3.60 10.91
N THR A 121 9.49 -4.14 9.75
CA THR A 121 9.26 -3.49 8.45
C THR A 121 8.28 -4.28 7.61
N ILE A 122 7.31 -3.63 6.98
CA ILE A 122 6.41 -4.21 5.98
C ILE A 122 6.47 -3.39 4.70
N LEU A 123 6.54 -4.07 3.56
CA LEU A 123 6.36 -3.54 2.22
C LEU A 123 4.91 -3.79 1.78
N LEU A 124 4.20 -2.74 1.37
CA LEU A 124 2.92 -2.84 0.70
C LEU A 124 3.13 -2.64 -0.81
N ASP A 125 2.86 -3.66 -1.59
CA ASP A 125 3.16 -3.67 -3.02
C ASP A 125 2.26 -4.64 -3.78
N ASP A 126 1.95 -4.36 -5.04
CA ASP A 126 1.11 -5.20 -5.91
C ASP A 126 1.82 -6.44 -6.49
N SER A 127 3.16 -6.50 -6.39
CA SER A 127 3.98 -7.45 -7.14
C SER A 127 4.86 -8.30 -6.22
N PRO A 128 4.63 -9.63 -6.10
CA PRO A 128 5.48 -10.52 -5.29
C PRO A 128 6.97 -10.45 -5.67
N SER A 129 7.26 -10.26 -6.95
CA SER A 129 8.64 -10.20 -7.43
C SER A 129 9.42 -8.97 -6.95
N LYS A 130 8.73 -7.89 -6.55
CA LYS A 130 9.39 -6.72 -5.95
C LYS A 130 9.86 -7.02 -4.53
N ALA A 131 9.20 -7.93 -3.82
CA ALA A 131 9.56 -8.34 -2.46
C ALA A 131 10.40 -9.63 -2.38
N ARG A 132 10.86 -10.19 -3.52
CA ARG A 132 11.48 -11.52 -3.60
C ARG A 132 12.63 -11.80 -2.63
N LEU A 133 13.35 -10.78 -2.15
CA LEU A 133 14.45 -10.93 -1.19
C LEU A 133 13.98 -10.98 0.27
N GLN A 134 12.81 -10.44 0.56
CA GLN A 134 12.17 -10.46 1.88
C GLN A 134 10.67 -10.75 1.74
N PRO A 135 10.28 -11.94 1.24
CA PRO A 135 8.89 -12.24 0.88
C PRO A 135 7.93 -12.23 2.07
N TYR A 136 8.44 -12.45 3.29
CA TYR A 136 7.64 -12.41 4.52
C TYR A 136 7.51 -11.00 5.11
N ASN A 137 8.19 -10.01 4.54
CA ASN A 137 7.99 -8.61 4.89
C ASN A 137 7.03 -7.92 3.90
N HIS A 138 6.16 -8.68 3.24
CA HIS A 138 5.33 -8.19 2.14
C HIS A 138 3.85 -8.42 2.44
N ILE A 139 3.06 -7.35 2.33
CA ILE A 139 1.62 -7.44 2.10
C ILE A 139 1.42 -7.24 0.60
N CYS A 140 1.20 -8.34 -0.11
CA CYS A 140 0.85 -8.27 -1.53
C CYS A 140 -0.61 -7.88 -1.67
N VAL A 141 -0.92 -6.92 -2.53
CA VAL A 141 -2.30 -6.52 -2.84
C VAL A 141 -2.60 -6.75 -4.31
N GLU A 142 -3.88 -6.84 -4.67
CA GLU A 142 -4.26 -6.83 -6.07
C GLU A 142 -3.80 -5.53 -6.76
N GLU A 143 -3.29 -5.65 -7.99
CA GLU A 143 -2.90 -4.49 -8.79
C GLU A 143 -4.12 -3.62 -9.10
N TYR A 144 -4.08 -2.36 -8.67
CA TYR A 144 -5.09 -1.37 -8.99
C TYR A 144 -4.89 -0.84 -10.41
N THR A 145 -5.78 -1.26 -11.31
CA THR A 145 -5.72 -0.98 -12.76
C THR A 145 -6.90 -0.15 -13.25
N CYS A 146 -6.90 0.26 -14.53
CA CYS A 146 -8.04 0.93 -15.16
C CYS A 146 -9.31 0.06 -15.14
N SER A 147 -9.17 -1.24 -15.43
CA SER A 147 -10.28 -2.20 -15.46
C SER A 147 -10.92 -2.37 -14.08
N ALA A 148 -10.11 -2.38 -13.01
CA ALA A 148 -10.58 -2.43 -11.63
C ALA A 148 -11.43 -1.20 -11.23
N ARG A 149 -11.43 -0.12 -12.03
CA ARG A 149 -12.25 1.09 -11.81
C ARG A 149 -13.61 1.06 -12.51
N GLY A 150 -13.94 0.00 -13.25
CA GLY A 150 -15.12 -0.01 -14.12
C GLY A 150 -15.08 1.02 -15.26
N ALA A 151 -13.91 1.61 -15.54
CA ALA A 151 -13.74 2.61 -16.58
C ALA A 151 -13.41 1.93 -17.91
N VAL A 152 -14.35 1.91 -18.84
CA VAL A 152 -14.08 1.56 -20.24
C VAL A 152 -13.07 2.57 -20.80
N GLU A 153 -11.93 2.10 -21.30
CA GLU A 153 -11.02 2.95 -22.05
C GLU A 153 -11.78 3.50 -23.26
N LYS A 154 -12.02 4.82 -23.31
CA LYS A 154 -12.56 5.46 -24.52
C LYS A 154 -11.46 5.44 -25.59
N GLY A 155 -11.46 4.40 -26.41
CA GLY A 155 -10.65 4.24 -27.62
C GLY A 155 -10.91 2.88 -28.27
N ASP A 156 -11.75 2.89 -29.29
CA ASP A 156 -12.03 1.84 -30.30
C ASP A 156 -12.42 0.44 -29.82
N ASP A 157 -13.72 0.20 -29.58
CA ASP A 157 -14.52 -0.65 -30.48
C ASP A 157 -16.02 -0.63 -30.12
N LEU A 158 -16.86 -0.67 -31.16
CA LEU A 158 -18.33 -0.51 -31.14
C LEU A 158 -19.10 -1.77 -30.66
N VAL A 159 -18.52 -2.63 -29.82
CA VAL A 159 -19.11 -3.94 -29.47
C VAL A 159 -19.20 -4.18 -27.96
N VAL A 160 -19.71 -3.23 -27.17
CA VAL A 160 -20.29 -3.53 -25.84
C VAL A 160 -21.46 -2.59 -25.56
N LYS A 161 -22.53 -2.72 -26.34
CA LYS A 161 -23.77 -1.96 -26.16
C LYS A 161 -24.96 -2.93 -25.99
N MET A 162 -24.83 -3.88 -25.08
CA MET A 162 -25.90 -4.83 -24.72
C MET A 162 -25.68 -5.53 -23.36
N SER A 163 -25.07 -4.84 -22.39
CA SER A 163 -25.04 -5.28 -20.98
C SER A 163 -25.35 -4.16 -19.97
N SER A 164 -25.61 -2.94 -20.45
CA SER A 164 -25.87 -1.75 -19.64
C SER A 164 -27.28 -1.68 -19.03
N LEU A 165 -27.91 -2.83 -18.78
CA LEU A 165 -29.13 -2.96 -17.97
C LEU A 165 -28.94 -3.83 -16.73
N SER A 166 -27.68 -4.06 -16.30
CA SER A 166 -27.41 -4.48 -14.92
C SER A 166 -26.97 -3.26 -14.12
N LEU A 167 -27.90 -2.70 -13.34
CA LEU A 167 -27.59 -2.02 -12.09
C LEU A 167 -26.77 -3.01 -11.25
N GLY A 168 -25.46 -2.78 -11.11
CA GLY A 168 -24.58 -3.66 -10.35
C GLY A 168 -23.32 -2.92 -9.96
N ALA A 169 -23.38 -2.30 -8.78
CA ALA A 169 -22.31 -1.93 -7.85
C ALA A 169 -20.90 -1.66 -8.40
N ASP A 170 -20.39 -0.47 -8.04
CA ASP A 170 -19.00 -0.33 -7.59
C ASP A 170 -18.68 -1.57 -6.74
N VAL A 171 -17.93 -2.55 -7.27
CA VAL A 171 -17.54 -3.73 -6.49
C VAL A 171 -16.50 -3.19 -5.51
N ASP A 172 -16.95 -2.91 -4.29
CA ASP A 172 -16.23 -2.21 -3.22
C ASP A 172 -14.78 -2.72 -3.11
N ASP A 173 -13.82 -2.00 -3.71
CA ASP A 173 -12.38 -2.25 -3.50
C ASP A 173 -12.04 -1.82 -2.06
N GLU A 174 -12.26 -2.73 -1.13
CA GLU A 174 -11.98 -2.54 0.30
C GLU A 174 -10.51 -2.83 0.66
N THR A 175 -9.63 -2.99 -0.34
CA THR A 175 -8.24 -3.42 -0.10
C THR A 175 -7.51 -2.52 0.88
N LEU A 176 -7.66 -1.19 0.77
CA LEU A 176 -6.99 -0.29 1.70
C LEU A 176 -7.61 -0.32 3.11
N LEU A 177 -8.90 -0.64 3.26
CA LEU A 177 -9.49 -0.92 4.57
C LEU A 177 -8.92 -2.23 5.15
N ALA A 178 -8.80 -3.26 4.33
CA ALA A 178 -8.20 -4.53 4.74
C ALA A 178 -6.76 -4.36 5.20
N VAL A 179 -5.97 -3.55 4.49
CA VAL A 179 -4.61 -3.20 4.90
C VAL A 179 -4.60 -2.49 6.26
N ILE A 180 -5.56 -1.61 6.57
CA ILE A 180 -5.66 -1.00 7.91
C ILE A 180 -5.86 -2.08 8.99
N GLY A 181 -6.76 -3.03 8.76
CA GLY A 181 -7.00 -4.14 9.70
C GLY A 181 -5.74 -4.99 9.94
N ILE A 182 -5.01 -5.30 8.86
CA ILE A 182 -3.73 -6.02 8.97
C ILE A 182 -2.71 -5.19 9.75
N LEU A 183 -2.60 -3.89 9.48
CA LEU A 183 -1.66 -2.99 10.17
C LEU A 183 -1.95 -2.89 11.66
N ASP A 184 -3.22 -2.76 12.05
CA ASP A 184 -3.61 -2.71 13.47
C ASP A 184 -3.32 -4.04 14.18
N CYS A 185 -3.47 -5.18 13.49
CA CYS A 185 -3.09 -6.49 14.03
C CYS A 185 -1.57 -6.59 14.27
N ILE A 186 -0.73 -6.24 13.28
CA ILE A 186 0.74 -6.36 13.42
C ILE A 186 1.36 -5.32 14.37
N LYS A 187 0.59 -4.33 14.82
CA LYS A 187 1.01 -3.31 15.80
C LYS A 187 1.59 -3.95 17.06
N SER A 188 0.99 -5.05 17.52
CA SER A 188 1.37 -5.77 18.74
C SER A 188 2.38 -6.89 18.50
N GLU A 189 2.74 -7.17 17.24
CA GLU A 189 3.61 -8.29 16.89
C GLU A 189 5.08 -7.96 17.08
N ASP A 190 5.86 -8.86 17.67
CA ASP A 190 7.30 -8.66 17.89
C ASP A 190 8.14 -8.88 16.63
N ASP A 191 7.67 -9.74 15.74
CA ASP A 191 8.33 -10.14 14.50
C ASP A 191 7.29 -10.28 13.38
N VAL A 192 7.10 -9.20 12.63
CA VAL A 192 6.09 -9.15 11.56
C VAL A 192 6.38 -10.16 10.44
N ALA A 193 7.66 -10.44 10.16
CA ALA A 193 8.03 -11.42 9.15
C ALA A 193 7.67 -12.84 9.59
N LYS A 194 7.91 -13.18 10.86
CA LYS A 194 7.47 -14.45 11.43
C LYS A 194 5.94 -14.57 11.41
N TRP A 195 5.22 -13.49 11.73
CA TRP A 195 3.75 -13.46 11.71
C TRP A 195 3.19 -13.71 10.30
N VAL A 196 3.70 -13.01 9.27
CA VAL A 196 3.31 -13.24 7.87
C VAL A 196 3.65 -14.67 7.43
N LYS A 197 4.86 -15.15 7.73
CA LYS A 197 5.28 -16.52 7.42
C LYS A 197 4.39 -17.58 8.08
N GLY A 198 3.87 -17.29 9.26
CA GLY A 198 2.95 -18.15 10.02
C GLY A 198 1.52 -18.17 9.48
N GLY A 199 1.22 -17.48 8.39
CA GLY A 199 -0.13 -17.40 7.81
C GLY A 199 -0.98 -16.27 8.39
N GLY A 200 -0.35 -15.25 9.00
CA GLY A 200 -1.06 -14.12 9.59
C GLY A 200 -2.04 -13.43 8.64
N LEU A 201 -1.68 -13.29 7.35
CA LEU A 201 -2.54 -12.65 6.33
C LEU A 201 -3.80 -13.45 5.99
N SER A 202 -3.86 -14.73 6.32
CA SER A 202 -4.97 -15.60 5.92
C SER A 202 -6.21 -15.45 6.82
N SER A 203 -6.21 -14.56 7.82
CA SER A 203 -7.34 -14.36 8.75
C SER A 203 -7.88 -15.68 9.35
N GLY A 204 -6.98 -16.59 9.71
CA GLY A 204 -7.32 -17.91 10.25
C GLY A 204 -7.85 -18.94 9.23
N LYS A 205 -7.87 -18.60 7.94
CA LYS A 205 -8.32 -19.47 6.83
C LYS A 205 -7.12 -20.02 6.05
N ILE A 206 -7.37 -20.98 5.14
CA ILE A 206 -6.34 -21.50 4.22
C ILE A 206 -6.26 -20.56 3.00
N ALA A 207 -5.10 -19.92 2.81
CA ALA A 207 -4.83 -19.10 1.64
C ALA A 207 -3.33 -19.05 1.35
N GLU A 208 -2.98 -18.78 0.08
CA GLU A 208 -1.62 -18.42 -0.29
C GLU A 208 -1.32 -17.00 0.22
N VAL A 209 -0.24 -16.85 0.99
CA VAL A 209 0.12 -15.58 1.65
C VAL A 209 0.31 -14.43 0.63
N SER A 210 0.83 -14.71 -0.56
CA SER A 210 1.00 -13.73 -1.65
C SER A 210 -0.29 -13.34 -2.35
N GLN A 211 -1.39 -14.05 -2.12
CA GLN A 211 -2.65 -13.89 -2.84
C GLN A 211 -3.87 -13.88 -1.90
N TRP A 212 -3.68 -13.54 -0.62
CA TRP A 212 -4.75 -13.52 0.39
C TRP A 212 -5.99 -12.74 -0.05
N TYR A 213 -5.78 -11.66 -0.81
CA TYR A 213 -6.82 -10.78 -1.35
C TYR A 213 -7.74 -11.47 -2.37
N THR A 214 -7.34 -12.61 -2.95
CA THR A 214 -8.18 -13.37 -3.91
C THR A 214 -9.33 -14.11 -3.23
N ASN A 215 -9.25 -14.31 -1.92
CA ASN A 215 -10.34 -14.86 -1.12
C ASN A 215 -11.17 -13.70 -0.54
N SER A 216 -12.36 -13.48 -1.10
CA SER A 216 -13.24 -12.38 -0.70
C SER A 216 -13.59 -12.40 0.78
N ASP A 217 -13.72 -13.57 1.41
CA ASP A 217 -14.02 -13.66 2.84
C ASP A 217 -12.82 -13.20 3.70
N ILE A 218 -11.60 -13.51 3.28
CA ILE A 218 -10.39 -13.00 3.96
C ILE A 218 -10.30 -11.48 3.78
N LEU A 219 -10.54 -10.99 2.58
CA LEU A 219 -10.53 -9.56 2.28
C LEU A 219 -11.57 -8.80 3.12
N HIS A 220 -12.81 -9.29 3.17
CA HIS A 220 -13.89 -8.70 3.96
C HIS A 220 -13.62 -8.75 5.46
N ASP A 221 -13.07 -9.85 5.99
CA ASP A 221 -12.72 -9.94 7.40
C ASP A 221 -11.70 -8.86 7.78
N TRP A 222 -10.65 -8.70 6.97
CA TRP A 222 -9.67 -7.65 7.18
C TRP A 222 -10.26 -6.26 7.03
N ALA A 223 -11.12 -6.04 6.04
CA ALA A 223 -11.78 -4.76 5.84
C ALA A 223 -12.69 -4.39 7.03
N ARG A 224 -13.41 -5.36 7.60
CA ARG A 224 -14.19 -5.18 8.83
C ARG A 224 -13.28 -4.79 10.00
N LEU A 225 -12.18 -5.50 10.22
CA LEU A 225 -11.20 -5.16 11.25
C LEU A 225 -10.57 -3.77 11.02
N GLY A 226 -10.38 -3.37 9.75
CA GLY A 226 -9.91 -2.05 9.39
C GLY A 226 -10.90 -0.93 9.75
N LYS A 227 -12.20 -1.17 9.55
CA LYS A 227 -13.26 -0.25 9.99
C LYS A 227 -13.28 -0.14 11.52
N GLU A 228 -13.17 -1.26 12.23
CA GLU A 228 -13.09 -1.28 13.70
C GLU A 228 -11.85 -0.52 14.23
N ALA A 229 -10.70 -0.68 13.58
CA ALA A 229 -9.48 0.05 13.93
C ALA A 229 -9.62 1.57 13.69
N LEU A 230 -10.32 1.98 12.63
CA LEU A 230 -10.65 3.39 12.38
C LEU A 230 -11.59 3.95 13.45
N ASP A 231 -12.64 3.21 13.80
CA ASP A 231 -13.62 3.62 14.82
C ASP A 231 -12.99 3.70 16.23
N ALA A 232 -11.95 2.90 16.48
CA ALA A 232 -11.19 2.92 17.73
C ALA A 232 -10.18 4.09 17.83
N LEU A 233 -9.92 4.82 16.74
CA LEU A 233 -9.05 5.99 16.81
C LEU A 233 -9.75 7.11 17.61
N PRO A 234 -9.06 7.70 18.61
CA PRO A 234 -9.59 8.87 19.29
C PRO A 234 -9.88 9.97 18.27
N GLN A 235 -11.01 10.67 18.42
CA GLN A 235 -11.27 11.86 17.63
C GLN A 235 -10.11 12.84 17.83
N ALA A 236 -9.54 13.34 16.74
CA ALA A 236 -8.49 14.34 16.83
C ALA A 236 -9.05 15.53 17.61
N GLU A 237 -8.44 15.84 18.76
CA GLU A 237 -8.83 16.99 19.56
C GLU A 237 -8.85 18.21 18.64
N SER A 238 -10.00 18.87 18.52
CA SER A 238 -10.06 20.16 17.85
C SER A 238 -9.12 21.06 18.62
N VAL A 239 -7.97 21.38 18.02
CA VAL A 239 -7.07 22.38 18.55
C VAL A 239 -7.88 23.66 18.63
N ALA A 240 -8.32 24.00 19.83
CA ALA A 240 -8.96 25.28 20.10
C ALA A 240 -7.94 26.36 19.69
N VAL A 241 -8.32 27.14 18.69
CA VAL A 241 -7.58 28.30 18.20
C VAL A 241 -7.55 29.37 19.27
#